data_AF-A0A3C0T334-F1
#
_entry.id   AF-A0A3C0T334-F1
#
_cell.length_a   1.000
_cell.length_b   1.000
_cell.length_c   1.000
_cell.angle_alpha   90.00
_cell.angle_beta   90.00
_cell.angle_gamma   90.00
#
_symmetry.space_group_name_H-M   'P 1'
#
loop_
_entity.id
_entity.type
_entity.pdbx_description
1 polymer ?
#
loop_
_entity_poly.entity_id
_entity_poly.type
_entity_poly.pdbx_seq_one_letter_code
_entity_poly.pdbx_strand_id
1 'polypeptide(L)' 'MSTKKIGVAVIGCGIVGGATAKLLVNDKELLKTRTGMELELKYIVDVNFSRAQELGLESSLYQSDLDKVLNDPEI' A
#
# COMPACT_ATOMS: atom_id res chain seq x y z
N MET A 1 3.18 22.76 -10.80
CA MET A 1 4.10 22.01 -9.91
C MET A 1 3.95 20.54 -10.22
N SER A 2 5.04 19.82 -10.48
CA SER A 2 4.99 18.37 -10.69
C SER A 2 4.75 17.66 -9.36
N THR A 3 3.68 16.88 -9.26
CA THR A 3 3.40 16.05 -8.07
C THR A 3 4.40 14.90 -8.02
N LYS A 4 5.11 14.74 -6.91
CA LYS A 4 6.05 13.63 -6.72
C LYS A 4 5.26 12.35 -6.47
N LYS A 5 5.49 11.31 -7.27
CA LYS A 5 4.92 9.96 -7.05
C LYS A 5 5.83 9.18 -6.10
N ILE A 6 5.25 8.53 -5.10
CA ILE A 6 5.96 7.73 -4.10
C ILE A 6 5.29 6.36 -4.03
N GLY A 7 6.04 5.30 -4.32
CA GLY A 7 5.60 3.93 -4.07
C GLY A 7 5.63 3.62 -2.56
N VAL A 8 4.66 2.88 -2.09
CA VAL A 8 4.52 2.50 -0.67
C VAL A 8 4.27 1.01 -0.59
N ALA A 9 4.95 0.36 0.35
CA ALA A 9 4.64 -0.99 0.79
C ALA A 9 4.17 -0.98 2.24
N VAL A 10 3.13 -1.76 2.55
CA VAL A 10 2.65 -1.98 3.92
C VAL A 10 3.10 -3.37 4.35
N ILE A 11 3.95 -3.45 5.37
CA ILE A 11 4.41 -4.71 5.95
C ILE A 11 3.53 -5.06 7.15
N GLY A 12 2.79 -6.16 7.04
CA GLY A 12 1.74 -6.59 7.93
C GLY A 12 0.38 -5.99 7.56
N CYS A 13 -0.64 -6.84 7.45
CA CYS A 13 -2.02 -6.54 7.08
C CYS A 13 -3.01 -7.01 8.16
N GLY A 14 -2.64 -6.83 9.43
CA GLY A 14 -3.52 -6.99 10.58
C GLY A 14 -4.54 -5.85 10.73
N ILE A 15 -4.92 -5.51 11.96
CA ILE A 15 -5.89 -4.43 12.22
C ILE A 15 -5.39 -3.09 11.67
N VAL A 16 -4.18 -2.69 12.05
CA VAL A 16 -3.60 -1.39 11.69
C VAL A 16 -3.18 -1.37 10.22
N GLY A 17 -2.34 -2.34 9.82
CA GLY A 17 -1.83 -2.38 8.44
C GLY A 17 -2.92 -2.50 7.39
N GLY A 18 -3.96 -3.29 7.63
CA GLY A 18 -5.11 -3.38 6.72
C GLY A 18 -5.89 -2.07 6.63
N ALA A 19 -6.12 -1.38 7.74
CA ALA A 19 -6.76 -0.06 7.74
C ALA A 19 -5.90 0.98 6.99
N THR A 20 -4.59 0.97 7.19
CA THR A 20 -3.63 1.83 6.48
C THR A 20 -3.66 1.55 4.98
N ALA A 21 -3.56 0.29 4.55
CA ALA A 21 -3.60 -0.10 3.14
C ALA A 21 -4.91 0.35 2.47
N LYS A 22 -6.05 0.13 3.14
CA LYS A 22 -7.36 0.59 2.65
C LYS A 22 -7.45 2.10 2.49
N LEU A 23 -6.93 2.86 3.45
CA LEU A 23 -6.90 4.31 3.39
C LEU A 23 -6.02 4.82 2.23
N LEU A 24 -4.84 4.20 2.03
CA LEU A 24 -3.94 4.53 0.91
C LEU A 24 -4.61 4.30 -0.45
N VAL A 25 -5.48 3.30 -0.58
CA VAL A 25 -6.19 3.02 -1.84
C VAL A 25 -7.39 3.94 -2.04
N ASN A 26 -8.20 4.15 -1.00
CA ASN A 26 -9.47 4.88 -1.11
C ASN A 26 -9.30 6.40 -1.12
N ASP A 27 -8.34 6.92 -0.35
CA ASP A 27 -8.23 8.36 -0.06
C ASP A 27 -7.08 9.03 -0.85
N LYS A 28 -6.70 8.48 -2.00
CA LYS A 28 -5.56 8.96 -2.82
C LYS A 28 -5.59 10.47 -3.06
N GLU A 29 -6.74 11.01 -3.47
CA GLU A 29 -6.89 12.45 -3.75
C GLU A 29 -6.80 13.31 -2.49
N LEU A 30 -7.33 12.84 -1.36
CA LEU A 30 -7.23 13.53 -0.09
C LEU A 30 -5.77 13.57 0.39
N LEU A 31 -5.06 12.44 0.31
CA LEU A 31 -3.65 12.34 0.65
C LEU A 31 -2.79 13.24 -0.26
N LYS A 32 -3.08 13.25 -1.56
CA LYS A 32 -2.42 14.13 -2.54
C LYS A 32 -2.64 15.60 -2.22
N THR A 33 -3.87 15.98 -1.88
CA THR A 33 -4.21 17.37 -1.48
C THR A 33 -3.47 17.79 -0.21
N ARG A 34 -3.33 16.89 0.77
CA ARG A 34 -2.69 17.19 2.07
C ARG A 34 -1.17 17.18 2.03
N THR A 35 -0.58 16.28 1.24
CA THR A 35 0.88 16.05 1.22
C THR A 35 1.57 16.68 0.03
N GLY A 36 0.82 17.01 -1.03
CA GLY A 36 1.39 17.39 -2.34
C GLY A 36 2.04 16.23 -3.09
N MET A 37 1.86 14.99 -2.64
CA MET A 37 2.48 13.78 -3.19
C MET A 37 1.43 12.76 -3.64
N GLU A 38 1.73 12.01 -4.69
CA GLU A 38 0.90 10.91 -5.14
C GLU A 38 1.42 9.61 -4.53
N LEU A 39 0.75 9.15 -3.48
CA LEU A 39 1.10 7.90 -2.80
C LEU A 39 0.44 6.73 -3.51
N GLU A 40 1.25 5.79 -3.99
CA GLU A 40 0.80 4.57 -4.65
C GLU A 40 1.13 3.36 -3.77
N LEU A 41 0.10 2.72 -3.21
CA LEU A 41 0.28 1.42 -2.57
C LEU A 41 0.60 0.38 -3.65
N LYS A 42 1.83 -0.15 -3.61
CA LYS A 42 2.32 -1.17 -4.55
C LYS A 42 2.29 -2.57 -3.95
N TYR A 43 2.57 -2.69 -2.65
CA TYR A 43 2.59 -3.98 -1.97
C TYR A 43 1.93 -3.97 -0.59
N ILE A 44 1.29 -5.08 -0.30
CA ILE A 44 0.88 -5.51 1.03
C ILE A 44 1.68 -6.78 1.29
N VAL A 45 2.54 -6.74 2.30
CA VAL A 45 3.36 -7.88 2.69
C VAL A 45 2.76 -8.56 3.91
N ASP A 46 2.29 -9.78 3.77
CA ASP A 46 1.77 -10.57 4.89
C ASP A 46 1.97 -12.07 4.63
N VAL A 47 1.93 -12.86 5.70
CA VAL A 47 1.86 -14.31 5.65
C VAL A 47 0.43 -14.80 5.37
N ASN A 48 -0.58 -14.00 5.68
CA ASN A 48 -2.00 -14.30 5.44
C ASN A 48 -2.76 -13.07 4.92
N PHE A 49 -3.41 -13.22 3.76
CA PHE A 49 -4.13 -12.13 3.08
C PHE A 49 -5.64 -12.13 3.32
N SER A 50 -6.18 -12.97 4.20
CA SER A 50 -7.63 -13.05 4.46
C SER A 50 -8.22 -11.68 4.83
N ARG A 51 -7.50 -10.92 5.67
CA ARG A 51 -7.94 -9.58 6.06
C ARG A 51 -7.86 -8.57 4.93
N ALA A 52 -6.83 -8.64 4.08
CA ALA A 52 -6.75 -7.78 2.90
C ALA A 52 -7.95 -8.05 1.96
N GLN A 53 -8.30 -9.32 1.79
CA GLN A 53 -9.44 -9.76 0.99
C GLN A 53 -10.77 -9.30 1.59
N GLU A 54 -10.98 -9.46 2.91
CA GLU A 54 -12.16 -8.93 3.64
C GLU A 54 -12.32 -7.42 3.46
N LEU A 55 -11.21 -6.69 3.37
CA LEU A 55 -11.19 -5.24 3.19
C LEU A 55 -11.45 -4.80 1.75
N GLY A 56 -11.48 -5.74 0.80
CA GLY A 56 -11.66 -5.48 -0.63
C GLY A 56 -10.40 -4.99 -1.34
N LEU A 57 -9.22 -5.31 -0.80
CA LEU A 57 -7.95 -4.95 -1.44
C LEU A 57 -7.64 -5.91 -2.57
N GLU A 58 -7.11 -5.38 -3.66
CA GLU A 58 -6.80 -6.15 -4.86
C GLU A 58 -5.66 -7.15 -4.60
N SER A 59 -5.84 -8.39 -5.05
CA SER A 59 -4.84 -9.45 -4.88
C SER A 59 -3.52 -9.18 -5.60
N SER A 60 -3.51 -8.28 -6.59
CA SER A 60 -2.29 -7.81 -7.26
C SER A 60 -1.33 -7.08 -6.32
N LEU A 61 -1.81 -6.59 -5.18
CA LEU A 61 -1.00 -5.95 -4.15
C LEU A 61 -0.30 -6.97 -3.24
N TYR A 62 -0.69 -8.24 -3.27
CA TYR A 62 -0.23 -9.22 -2.27
C TYR A 62 1.18 -9.70 -2.58
N GLN A 63 2.05 -9.68 -1.56
CA GLN A 63 3.40 -10.19 -1.68
C GLN A 63 3.82 -10.91 -0.40
N SER A 64 4.18 -12.19 -0.47
CA SER A 64 4.64 -12.94 0.70
C SER A 64 6.17 -12.85 0.90
N ASP A 65 6.91 -12.45 -0.12
CA ASP A 65 8.36 -12.30 -0.08
C ASP A 65 8.76 -10.85 0.26
N LEU A 66 9.22 -10.65 1.50
CA LEU A 66 9.69 -9.35 1.97
C LEU A 66 10.93 -8.87 1.20
N ASP A 67 11.86 -9.77 0.88
CA ASP A 67 13.11 -9.38 0.22
C ASP A 67 12.81 -8.86 -1.20
N LYS A 68 11.82 -9.42 -1.88
CA LYS A 68 11.36 -8.89 -3.17
C LYS A 68 10.88 -7.44 -3.07
N VAL A 69 10.18 -7.08 -1.99
CA VAL A 69 9.68 -5.70 -1.78
C VAL A 69 10.81 -4.75 -1.42
N LEU A 70 11.74 -5.16 -0.55
CA LEU A 70 12.89 -4.33 -0.16
C LEU A 70 13.85 -4.05 -1.32
N ASN A 71 13.87 -4.93 -2.33
CA ASN A 71 14.68 -4.78 -3.53
C ASN A 71 13.94 -4.11 -4.70
N ASP A 72 12.67 -3.71 -4.56
CA ASP A 72 11.97 -2.94 -5.60
C ASP A 72 12.46 -1.48 -5.59
N PRO A 73 13.13 -0.98 -6.65
CA PRO A 73 13.64 0.39 -6.71
C PRO A 73 12.55 1.46 -6.77
N GLU A 74 11.29 1.08 -6.97
CA GLU A 74 10.14 1.98 -6.96
C GLU A 74 9.44 2.07 -5.58
N ILE A 75 10.00 1.43 -4.54
CA ILE A 75 9.55 1.48 -3.13
C ILE A 75 10.48 2.35 -2.28
#